data_AF-A0AAP6VAA1-F1
#
_entry.id   AF-A0AAP6VAA1-F1
#
_cell.length_a   1.000
_cell.length_b   1.000
_cell.length_c   1.000
_cell.angle_alpha   90.00
_cell.angle_beta   90.00
_cell.angle_gamma   90.00
#
_symmetry.space_group_name_H-M   'P 1'
#
loop_
_entity.id
_entity.type
_entity.pdbx_description
1 polymer ?
#
loop_
_entity_poly.entity_id
_entity_poly.type
_entity_poly.pdbx_seq_one_letter_code
_entity_poly.pdbx_strand_id
1 'polypeptide(L)'
;MTNELTTNVQFKVDFKASEITIQNESQLKEMVDKAVNHYSSMIFTDANIPEAKQAKADLNKVATLLDNERKAIKNEYNKPLKSFEDKIKTYVGQIKLVSDGINESIQLYEETERSKRLEKIKDTIKEMSENYSVEVEEVGIRNNWLNKSSFTAKGEINKKTLEEIAADMTMIFKEKERVIGEKAIIENYVKALGLEPYSWLSQ
;
A
#
# COMPACT_ATOMS: atom_id res chain seq x y z
N MET A 1 9.68 19.24 13.49
CA MET A 1 10.12 20.11 12.38
C MET A 1 8.94 20.28 11.46
N THR A 2 8.50 21.51 11.21
CA THR A 2 7.53 21.80 10.15
C THR A 2 8.26 21.79 8.80
N ASN A 3 7.74 21.06 7.82
CA ASN A 3 8.32 21.02 6.48
C ASN A 3 8.04 22.37 5.78
N GLU A 4 9.03 22.95 5.12
CA GLU A 4 8.89 24.22 4.37
C GLU A 4 7.76 24.18 3.33
N LEU A 5 7.45 23.00 2.78
CA LEU A 5 6.29 22.78 1.90
C LEU A 5 4.95 23.09 2.60
N THR A 6 4.82 22.76 3.89
CA THR A 6 3.59 23.02 4.65
C THR A 6 3.43 24.48 5.08
N THR A 7 4.51 25.26 5.09
CA THR A 7 4.49 26.67 5.51
C THR A 7 4.37 27.65 4.35
N ASN A 8 4.83 27.30 3.14
CA ASN A 8 5.01 28.26 2.04
C ASN A 8 4.36 27.86 0.69
N VAL A 9 3.66 26.73 0.58
CA VAL A 9 3.01 26.36 -0.70
C VAL A 9 1.80 27.25 -0.96
N GLN A 10 1.99 28.26 -1.81
CA GLN A 10 0.91 28.99 -2.48
C GLN A 10 0.75 28.44 -3.91
N PHE A 11 -0.13 27.45 -4.07
CA PHE A 11 -0.46 26.92 -5.40
C PHE A 11 -1.46 27.86 -6.10
N LYS A 12 -1.00 28.60 -7.12
CA LYS A 12 -1.83 29.48 -7.94
C LYS A 12 -1.80 29.01 -9.39
N VAL A 13 -2.97 28.96 -10.02
CA VAL A 13 -3.14 28.56 -11.41
C VAL A 13 -3.86 29.67 -12.16
N ASP A 14 -3.20 30.24 -13.16
CA ASP A 14 -3.85 31.17 -14.09
C ASP A 14 -4.60 30.38 -15.17
N PHE A 15 -5.92 30.43 -15.13
CA PHE A 15 -6.80 29.78 -16.10
C PHE A 15 -7.56 30.82 -16.93
N LYS A 16 -7.45 30.74 -18.25
CA LYS A 16 -8.26 31.52 -19.20
C LYS A 16 -9.10 30.57 -20.04
N ALA A 17 -10.42 30.64 -19.90
CA ALA A 17 -11.34 29.90 -20.75
C ALA A 17 -11.12 30.32 -22.22
N SER A 18 -10.98 29.36 -23.12
CA SER A 18 -10.93 29.65 -24.56
C SER A 18 -12.29 29.43 -25.22
N GLU A 19 -12.63 30.31 -26.14
CA GLU A 19 -13.86 30.28 -26.92
C GLU A 19 -13.60 29.59 -28.27
N ILE A 20 -14.51 28.71 -28.70
CA ILE A 20 -14.43 27.99 -29.98
C ILE A 20 -15.70 28.31 -30.77
N THR A 21 -15.55 28.96 -31.93
CA THR A 21 -16.67 29.37 -32.79
C THR A 21 -16.43 28.95 -34.24
N ILE A 22 -17.51 28.66 -34.97
CA ILE A 22 -17.46 28.42 -36.41
C ILE A 22 -17.73 29.77 -37.10
N GLN A 23 -16.70 30.38 -37.69
CA GLN A 23 -16.79 31.73 -38.25
C GLN A 23 -17.88 31.87 -39.33
N ASN A 24 -18.12 30.82 -40.10
CA ASN A 24 -19.08 30.77 -41.20
C ASN A 24 -20.25 29.81 -40.92
N GLU A 25 -20.66 29.67 -39.65
CA GLU A 25 -21.67 28.69 -39.22
C GLU A 25 -22.95 28.72 -40.06
N SER A 26 -23.52 29.91 -40.28
CA SER A 26 -24.76 30.07 -41.06
C SER A 26 -24.59 29.58 -42.50
N GLN A 27 -23.47 29.89 -43.14
CA GLN A 27 -23.18 29.47 -44.51
C GLN A 27 -22.95 27.96 -44.60
N LEU A 28 -22.17 27.41 -43.65
CA LEU A 28 -21.91 25.98 -43.56
C LEU A 28 -23.21 25.20 -43.37
N LYS A 29 -24.08 25.67 -42.47
CA LYS A 29 -25.39 25.08 -42.22
C LYS A 29 -26.26 25.08 -43.47
N GLU A 30 -26.35 26.20 -44.18
CA GLU A 30 -27.13 26.30 -45.40
C GLU A 30 -26.63 25.33 -46.49
N MET A 31 -25.31 25.20 -46.65
CA MET A 31 -24.70 24.26 -47.60
C MET A 31 -25.03 22.81 -47.26
N VAL A 32 -24.93 22.44 -45.97
CA VAL A 32 -25.26 21.09 -45.48
C VAL A 32 -26.75 20.81 -45.69
N ASP A 33 -27.63 21.72 -45.27
CA ASP A 33 -29.08 21.55 -45.37
C ASP A 33 -29.54 21.42 -46.84
N LYS A 34 -28.95 22.20 -47.76
CA LYS A 34 -29.20 22.06 -49.21
C LYS A 34 -28.78 20.70 -49.73
N ALA A 35 -27.57 20.24 -49.38
CA ALA A 35 -27.07 18.94 -49.84
C ALA A 35 -27.94 17.79 -49.30
N VAL A 36 -28.30 17.82 -48.02
CA VAL A 36 -29.18 16.81 -47.41
C VAL A 36 -30.55 16.78 -48.10
N ASN A 37 -31.19 17.93 -48.31
CA ASN A 37 -32.51 18.00 -48.94
C ASN A 37 -32.50 17.52 -50.40
N HIS A 38 -31.44 17.85 -51.15
CA HIS A 38 -31.31 17.43 -52.54
C HIS A 38 -31.21 15.91 -52.68
N TYR A 39 -30.36 15.26 -51.88
CA TYR A 39 -30.14 13.81 -52.02
C TYR A 39 -31.19 12.95 -51.30
N SER A 40 -31.88 13.47 -50.28
CA SER A 40 -32.95 12.75 -49.57
C SER A 40 -34.27 12.67 -50.34
N SER A 41 -34.47 13.52 -51.35
CA SER A 41 -35.68 13.57 -52.19
C SER A 41 -35.55 12.82 -53.52
N MET A 42 -34.39 12.21 -53.79
CA MET A 42 -34.08 11.56 -55.07
C MET A 42 -34.53 10.09 -55.09
N ILE A 43 -35.19 9.67 -56.18
CA ILE A 43 -35.54 8.26 -56.42
C ILE A 43 -34.40 7.62 -57.23
N PHE A 44 -33.76 6.61 -56.66
CA PHE A 44 -32.66 5.91 -57.32
C PHE A 44 -33.17 4.88 -58.34
N THR A 45 -32.66 4.96 -59.56
CA THR A 45 -32.97 4.10 -60.72
C THR A 45 -31.66 3.66 -61.36
N ASP A 46 -31.64 2.55 -62.12
CA ASP A 46 -30.39 2.01 -62.71
C ASP A 46 -29.57 3.01 -63.53
N ALA A 47 -30.24 3.99 -64.15
CA ALA A 47 -29.61 5.07 -64.91
C ALA A 47 -28.87 6.10 -64.03
N ASN A 48 -29.31 6.32 -62.78
CA ASN A 48 -28.76 7.36 -61.89
C ASN A 48 -27.86 6.81 -60.76
N ILE A 49 -27.71 5.49 -60.65
CA ILE A 49 -26.82 4.85 -59.66
C ILE A 49 -25.37 5.36 -59.70
N PRO A 50 -24.73 5.59 -60.87
CA PRO A 50 -23.35 6.10 -60.90
C PRO A 50 -23.21 7.48 -60.25
N GLU A 51 -24.14 8.39 -60.53
CA GLU A 51 -24.17 9.74 -59.97
C GLU A 51 -24.44 9.71 -58.46
N ALA A 52 -25.38 8.87 -58.01
CA ALA A 52 -25.67 8.66 -56.60
C ALA A 52 -24.45 8.17 -55.80
N LYS A 53 -23.64 7.27 -56.40
CA LYS A 53 -22.40 6.79 -55.78
C LYS A 53 -21.35 7.90 -55.64
N GLN A 54 -21.24 8.78 -56.64
CA GLN A 54 -20.32 9.92 -56.61
C GLN A 54 -20.75 10.94 -55.54
N ALA A 55 -22.04 11.30 -55.52
CA ALA A 55 -22.60 12.18 -54.51
C ALA A 55 -22.36 11.68 -53.07
N LYS A 56 -22.60 10.38 -52.82
CA LYS A 56 -22.30 9.74 -51.54
C LYS A 56 -20.81 9.89 -51.16
N ALA A 57 -19.90 9.67 -52.10
CA ALA A 57 -18.47 9.79 -51.85
C ALA A 57 -18.10 11.23 -51.47
N ASP A 58 -18.67 12.23 -52.15
CA ASP A 58 -18.37 13.63 -51.88
C ASP A 58 -18.98 14.11 -50.55
N LEU A 59 -20.21 13.69 -50.21
CA LEU A 59 -20.79 13.93 -48.87
C LEU A 59 -19.92 13.34 -47.76
N ASN A 60 -19.42 12.11 -47.95
CA ASN A 60 -18.52 11.47 -46.99
C ASN A 60 -17.20 12.23 -46.84
N LYS A 61 -16.64 12.78 -47.93
CA LYS A 61 -15.44 13.62 -47.85
C LYS A 61 -15.68 14.88 -47.02
N VAL A 62 -16.80 15.56 -47.25
CA VAL A 62 -17.17 16.77 -46.47
C VAL A 62 -17.36 16.41 -44.99
N ALA A 63 -18.09 15.35 -44.67
CA ALA A 63 -18.27 14.90 -43.28
C ALA A 63 -16.93 14.56 -42.61
N THR A 64 -16.03 13.89 -43.34
CA THR A 64 -14.69 13.55 -42.85
C THR A 64 -13.85 14.80 -42.59
N LEU A 65 -13.91 15.80 -43.48
CA LEU A 65 -13.21 17.07 -43.30
C LEU A 65 -13.67 17.78 -42.02
N LEU A 66 -14.99 17.90 -41.82
CA LEU A 66 -15.55 18.53 -40.61
C LEU A 66 -15.14 17.80 -39.33
N ASP A 67 -15.17 16.46 -39.32
CA ASP A 67 -14.76 15.68 -38.16
C ASP A 67 -13.25 15.75 -37.89
N ASN A 68 -12.42 15.80 -38.94
CA ASN A 68 -10.98 15.99 -38.80
C ASN A 68 -10.66 17.35 -38.16
N GLU A 69 -11.33 18.41 -38.58
CA GLU A 69 -11.10 19.75 -38.03
C GLU A 69 -11.56 19.87 -36.58
N ARG A 70 -12.72 19.26 -36.26
CA ARG A 70 -13.17 19.10 -34.88
C ARG A 70 -12.13 18.37 -34.03
N LYS A 71 -11.55 17.27 -34.53
CA LYS A 71 -10.51 16.51 -33.83
C LYS A 71 -9.22 17.32 -33.67
N ALA A 72 -8.80 18.05 -34.70
CA ALA A 72 -7.60 18.88 -34.66
C ALA A 72 -7.73 19.97 -33.59
N ILE A 73 -8.84 20.72 -33.58
CA ILE A 73 -9.12 21.75 -32.57
C ILE A 73 -9.17 21.13 -31.17
N LYS A 74 -9.88 20.01 -30.99
CA LYS A 74 -9.92 19.29 -29.71
C LYS A 74 -8.52 18.90 -29.23
N ASN A 75 -7.65 18.44 -30.12
CA ASN A 75 -6.29 18.05 -29.77
C ASN A 75 -5.47 19.27 -29.33
N GLU A 76 -5.48 20.36 -30.10
CA GLU A 76 -4.77 21.60 -29.73
C GLU A 76 -5.26 22.16 -28.39
N TYR A 77 -6.58 22.21 -28.17
CA TYR A 77 -7.17 22.68 -26.92
C TYR A 77 -6.78 21.83 -25.71
N ASN A 78 -6.65 20.51 -25.89
CA ASN A 78 -6.28 19.60 -24.80
C ASN A 78 -4.77 19.55 -24.52
N LYS A 79 -3.91 19.98 -25.44
CA LYS A 79 -2.45 20.02 -25.21
C LYS A 79 -2.05 20.82 -23.96
N PRO A 80 -2.49 22.07 -23.74
CA PRO A 80 -2.12 22.83 -22.54
C PRO A 80 -2.66 22.19 -21.27
N LEU A 81 -3.89 21.66 -21.29
CA LEU A 81 -4.48 20.92 -20.17
C LEU A 81 -3.62 19.71 -19.81
N LYS A 82 -3.29 18.88 -20.80
CA LYS A 82 -2.45 17.69 -20.59
C LYS A 82 -1.08 18.06 -20.03
N SER A 83 -0.43 19.09 -20.58
CA SER A 83 0.87 19.55 -20.06
C SER A 83 0.78 20.04 -18.62
N PHE A 84 -0.28 20.75 -18.26
CA PHE A 84 -0.53 21.17 -16.88
C PHE A 84 -0.70 19.95 -15.96
N GLU A 85 -1.57 19.01 -16.32
CA GLU A 85 -1.79 17.79 -15.54
C GLU A 85 -0.50 16.97 -15.35
N ASP A 86 0.28 16.80 -16.41
CA ASP A 86 1.53 16.02 -16.37
C ASP A 86 2.56 16.68 -15.42
N LYS A 87 2.65 18.02 -15.42
CA LYS A 87 3.51 18.76 -14.47
C LYS A 87 3.05 18.55 -13.03
N ILE A 88 1.76 18.68 -12.75
CA ILE A 88 1.23 18.48 -11.39
C ILE A 88 1.44 17.03 -10.92
N LYS A 89 1.15 16.04 -11.77
CA LYS A 89 1.41 14.63 -11.48
C LYS A 89 2.88 14.36 -11.19
N THR A 90 3.79 15.01 -11.92
CA THR A 90 5.24 14.91 -11.67
C THR A 90 5.58 15.43 -10.26
N TYR A 91 5.11 16.62 -9.88
CA TYR A 91 5.38 17.18 -8.56
C TYR A 91 4.80 16.31 -7.43
N VAL A 92 3.56 15.85 -7.58
CA VAL A 92 2.94 14.92 -6.62
C VAL A 92 3.73 13.62 -6.52
N GLY A 93 4.19 13.07 -7.65
CA GLY A 93 5.01 11.86 -7.69
C GLY A 93 6.33 12.02 -6.95
N GLN A 94 7.03 13.14 -7.14
CA GLN A 94 8.27 13.46 -6.42
C GLN A 94 8.06 13.55 -4.91
N ILE A 95 7.00 14.25 -4.47
CA ILE A 95 6.65 14.36 -3.05
C ILE A 95 6.37 12.98 -2.47
N LYS A 96 5.58 12.16 -3.18
CA LYS A 96 5.23 10.82 -2.73
C LYS A 96 6.45 9.92 -2.61
N LEU A 97 7.35 9.94 -3.59
CA LEU A 97 8.58 9.14 -3.56
C LEU A 97 9.44 9.46 -2.33
N VAL A 98 9.61 10.74 -2.00
CA VAL A 98 10.37 11.13 -0.79
C VAL A 98 9.62 10.73 0.48
N SER A 99 8.29 10.92 0.51
CA SER A 99 7.46 10.51 1.65
C SER A 99 7.53 9.01 1.92
N ASP A 100 7.47 8.19 0.87
CA ASP A 100 7.54 6.73 0.97
C ASP A 100 8.93 6.30 1.47
N GLY A 101 10.01 6.90 0.95
CA GLY A 101 11.37 6.64 1.44
C GLY A 101 11.61 7.05 2.91
N ILE A 102 10.99 8.15 3.38
CA ILE A 102 11.00 8.51 4.80
C ILE A 102 10.27 7.45 5.63
N ASN A 103 9.12 6.98 5.17
CA ASN A 103 8.35 5.94 5.87
C ASN A 103 9.16 4.62 5.98
N GLU A 104 9.79 4.18 4.90
CA GLU A 104 10.67 2.99 4.92
C GLU A 104 11.84 3.17 5.91
N SER A 105 12.45 4.36 5.93
CA SER A 105 13.53 4.67 6.86
C SER A 105 13.07 4.64 8.33
N ILE A 106 11.87 5.13 8.62
CA ILE A 106 11.27 5.06 9.96
C ILE A 106 11.03 3.59 10.35
N GLN A 107 10.44 2.79 9.45
CA GLN A 107 10.18 1.38 9.71
C GLN A 107 11.48 0.60 9.99
N LEU A 108 12.52 0.81 9.17
CA LEU A 108 13.82 0.18 9.36
C LEU A 108 14.46 0.57 10.70
N TYR A 109 14.34 1.84 11.08
CA TYR A 109 14.80 2.33 12.38
C TYR A 109 14.04 1.66 13.53
N GLU A 110 12.71 1.60 13.47
CA GLU A 110 11.88 0.97 14.49
C GLU A 110 12.14 -0.54 14.63
N GLU A 111 12.36 -1.24 13.52
CA GLU A 111 12.76 -2.66 13.46
C GLU A 111 14.13 -2.87 14.13
N THR A 112 15.09 -1.99 13.84
CA THR A 112 16.43 -2.02 14.43
C THR A 112 16.37 -1.81 15.94
N GLU A 113 15.61 -0.81 16.38
CA GLU A 113 15.41 -0.55 17.82
C GLU A 113 14.63 -1.68 18.50
N ARG A 114 13.69 -2.32 17.81
CA ARG A 114 13.00 -3.53 18.31
C ARG A 114 13.97 -4.70 18.47
N SER A 115 14.88 -4.89 17.52
CA SER A 115 15.91 -5.94 17.57
C SER A 115 16.90 -5.71 18.72
N LYS A 116 17.34 -4.47 18.96
CA LYS A 116 18.18 -4.14 20.13
C LYS A 116 17.49 -4.46 21.46
N ARG A 117 16.20 -4.15 21.56
CA ARG A 117 15.38 -4.49 22.74
C ARG A 117 15.23 -5.99 22.92
N LEU A 118 15.10 -6.74 21.83
CA LEU A 118 15.07 -8.21 21.86
C LEU A 118 16.38 -8.77 22.43
N GLU A 119 17.53 -8.32 21.91
CA GLU A 119 18.83 -8.77 22.41
C GLU A 119 19.01 -8.42 23.89
N LYS A 120 18.63 -7.22 24.33
CA LYS A 120 18.69 -6.84 25.73
C LYS A 120 17.85 -7.75 26.64
N ILE A 121 16.64 -8.15 26.20
CA ILE A 121 15.81 -9.10 26.93
C ILE A 121 16.47 -10.47 26.99
N LYS A 122 17.01 -10.97 25.87
CA LYS A 122 17.73 -12.25 25.84
C LYS A 122 18.92 -12.25 26.79
N ASP A 123 19.71 -11.18 26.79
CA ASP A 123 20.85 -11.02 27.68
C ASP A 123 20.40 -11.05 29.15
N THR A 124 19.34 -10.31 29.50
CA THR A 124 18.79 -10.33 30.87
C THR A 124 18.22 -11.69 31.26
N ILE A 125 17.52 -12.38 30.35
CA ILE A 125 17.04 -13.75 30.59
C ILE A 125 18.23 -14.67 30.85
N LYS A 126 19.29 -14.57 30.05
CA LYS A 126 20.51 -15.36 30.23
C LYS A 126 21.17 -15.10 31.57
N GLU A 127 21.33 -13.83 31.97
CA GLU A 127 21.88 -13.45 33.29
C GLU A 127 21.03 -13.97 34.45
N MET A 128 19.70 -14.03 34.29
CA MET A 128 18.79 -14.51 35.32
C MET A 128 18.67 -16.04 35.35
N SER A 129 18.82 -16.72 34.22
CA SER A 129 18.54 -18.15 34.03
C SER A 129 19.16 -19.05 35.10
N GLU A 130 20.45 -18.84 35.40
CA GLU A 130 21.19 -19.58 36.43
C GLU A 130 20.54 -19.46 37.82
N ASN A 131 20.08 -18.26 38.18
CA ASN A 131 19.46 -18.01 39.48
C ASN A 131 18.08 -18.67 39.63
N TYR A 132 17.41 -18.95 38.51
CA TYR A 132 16.08 -19.58 38.50
C TYR A 132 16.12 -21.08 38.14
N SER A 133 17.29 -21.65 37.81
CA SER A 133 17.42 -23.04 37.35
C SER A 133 16.51 -23.37 36.15
N VAL A 134 16.41 -22.41 35.22
CA VAL A 134 15.61 -22.50 33.98
C VAL A 134 16.55 -22.33 32.79
N GLU A 135 16.34 -23.09 31.71
CA GLU A 135 17.14 -22.93 30.49
C GLU A 135 16.64 -21.71 29.70
N VAL A 136 17.55 -20.99 29.02
CA VAL A 136 17.22 -19.73 28.33
C VAL A 136 16.13 -19.94 27.28
N GLU A 137 16.18 -21.06 26.56
CA GLU A 137 15.27 -21.42 25.47
C GLU A 137 13.84 -21.71 25.95
N GLU A 138 13.64 -21.99 27.24
CA GLU A 138 12.32 -22.27 27.81
C GLU A 138 11.54 -20.99 28.12
N VAL A 139 12.24 -19.85 28.23
CA VAL A 139 11.62 -18.57 28.54
C VAL A 139 11.11 -17.92 27.24
N GLY A 140 9.81 -18.07 26.99
CA GLY A 140 9.15 -17.45 25.84
C GLY A 140 9.16 -15.92 25.92
N ILE A 141 9.74 -15.25 24.91
CA ILE A 141 9.78 -13.79 24.85
C ILE A 141 8.44 -13.24 24.36
N ARG A 142 7.77 -12.45 25.20
CA ARG A 142 6.47 -11.84 24.85
C ARG A 142 6.64 -10.59 24.00
N ASN A 143 5.75 -10.45 23.02
CA ASN A 143 5.80 -9.34 22.04
C ASN A 143 5.68 -7.95 22.69
N ASN A 144 4.95 -7.85 23.80
CA ASN A 144 4.76 -6.61 24.56
C ASN A 144 6.02 -6.17 25.31
N TRP A 145 6.92 -7.09 25.70
CA TRP A 145 8.18 -6.75 26.35
C TRP A 145 9.12 -5.99 25.42
N LEU A 146 8.95 -6.13 24.10
CA LEU A 146 9.71 -5.41 23.09
C LEU A 146 9.20 -3.98 22.85
N ASN A 147 8.12 -3.56 23.51
CA ASN A 147 7.57 -2.21 23.37
C ASN A 147 8.45 -1.18 24.05
N LYS A 148 8.40 0.08 23.58
CA LYS A 148 9.22 1.16 24.15
C LYS A 148 8.89 1.41 25.63
N SER A 149 7.63 1.21 26.00
CA SER A 149 7.14 1.35 27.38
C SER A 149 7.70 0.31 28.35
N SER A 150 8.27 -0.81 27.87
CA SER A 150 8.92 -1.84 28.68
C SER A 150 10.36 -1.48 29.08
N PHE A 151 10.89 -0.38 28.55
CA PHE A 151 12.24 0.08 28.82
C PHE A 151 12.23 1.46 29.48
N THR A 152 13.27 1.72 30.25
CA THR A 152 13.57 3.04 30.81
C THR A 152 14.12 3.97 29.74
N ALA A 153 14.17 5.27 30.02
CA ALA A 153 14.78 6.25 29.12
C ALA A 153 16.27 5.98 28.81
N LYS A 154 16.95 5.18 29.64
CA LYS A 154 18.35 4.77 29.45
C LYS A 154 18.51 3.52 28.58
N GLY A 155 17.40 2.89 28.14
CA GLY A 155 17.43 1.65 27.36
C GLY A 155 17.51 0.38 28.22
N GLU A 156 17.46 0.49 29.55
CA GLU A 156 17.38 -0.66 30.46
C GLU A 156 15.95 -1.17 30.58
N ILE A 157 15.78 -2.48 30.80
CA ILE A 157 14.46 -3.09 31.06
C ILE A 157 13.87 -2.46 32.33
N ASN A 158 12.59 -2.06 32.27
CA ASN A 158 11.94 -1.46 33.42
C ASN A 158 11.58 -2.52 34.49
N LYS A 159 11.36 -2.07 35.72
CA LYS A 159 11.06 -2.95 36.87
C LYS A 159 9.87 -3.88 36.61
N LYS A 160 8.77 -3.35 36.04
CA LYS A 160 7.57 -4.14 35.75
C LYS A 160 7.87 -5.31 34.80
N THR A 161 8.56 -5.05 33.70
CA THR A 161 8.89 -6.06 32.71
C THR A 161 9.88 -7.08 33.29
N LEU A 162 10.83 -6.63 34.10
CA LEU A 162 11.76 -7.51 34.81
C LEU A 162 11.04 -8.45 35.80
N GLU A 163 10.06 -7.93 36.54
CA GLU A 163 9.21 -8.73 37.44
C GLU A 163 8.35 -9.73 36.67
N GLU A 164 7.83 -9.37 35.50
CA GLU A 164 7.10 -10.29 34.62
C GLU A 164 8.01 -11.43 34.11
N ILE A 165 9.25 -11.13 33.69
CA ILE A 165 10.24 -12.13 33.28
C ILE A 165 10.57 -13.07 34.45
N ALA A 166 10.83 -12.52 35.64
CA ALA A 166 11.11 -13.30 36.84
C ALA A 166 9.93 -14.20 37.23
N ALA A 167 8.70 -13.70 37.12
CA ALA A 167 7.50 -14.47 37.38
C ALA A 167 7.36 -15.65 36.40
N ASP A 168 7.61 -15.42 35.11
CA ASP A 168 7.59 -16.48 34.09
C ASP A 168 8.63 -17.55 34.38
N MET A 169 9.88 -17.17 34.67
CA MET A 169 10.93 -18.13 35.08
C MET A 169 10.55 -18.92 36.33
N THR A 170 9.96 -18.28 37.33
CA THR A 170 9.50 -18.95 38.55
C THR A 170 8.41 -19.98 38.26
N MET A 171 7.48 -19.66 37.35
CA MET A 171 6.44 -20.60 36.95
C MET A 171 7.01 -21.79 36.18
N ILE A 172 7.96 -21.54 35.26
CA ILE A 172 8.65 -22.60 34.51
C ILE A 172 9.37 -23.55 35.48
N PHE A 173 10.13 -23.00 36.43
CA PHE A 173 10.82 -23.80 37.44
C PHE A 173 9.86 -24.66 38.28
N LYS A 174 8.77 -24.06 38.80
CA LYS A 174 7.77 -24.80 39.58
C LYS A 174 7.11 -25.91 38.78
N GLU A 175 6.84 -25.66 37.50
CA GLU A 175 6.26 -26.67 36.62
C GLU A 175 7.24 -27.83 36.36
N LYS A 176 8.54 -27.52 36.18
CA LYS A 176 9.58 -28.56 36.11
C LYS A 176 9.62 -29.40 37.38
N GLU A 177 9.64 -28.78 38.56
CA GLU A 177 9.64 -29.51 39.84
C GLU A 177 8.39 -30.37 40.00
N ARG A 178 7.21 -29.85 39.61
CA ARG A 178 5.95 -30.61 39.61
C ARG A 178 6.07 -31.87 38.75
N VAL A 179 6.54 -31.73 37.51
CA VAL A 179 6.71 -32.86 36.58
C VAL A 179 7.73 -33.87 37.12
N ILE A 180 8.85 -33.42 37.67
CA ILE A 180 9.86 -34.30 38.30
C ILE A 180 9.25 -35.07 39.47
N GLY A 181 8.50 -34.39 40.34
CA GLY A 181 7.81 -35.00 41.47
C GLY A 181 6.77 -36.04 41.04
N GLU A 182 5.97 -35.73 40.03
CA GLU A 182 4.98 -36.67 39.46
C GLU A 182 5.64 -37.89 38.83
N LYS A 183 6.72 -37.70 38.05
CA LYS A 183 7.52 -38.81 37.51
C LYS A 183 8.06 -39.69 38.64
N ALA A 184 8.63 -39.11 39.71
CA ALA A 184 9.14 -39.86 40.85
C ALA A 184 8.06 -40.67 41.60
N ILE A 185 6.85 -40.12 41.77
CA ILE A 185 5.72 -40.83 42.39
C ILE A 185 5.32 -42.05 41.53
N ILE A 186 5.19 -41.85 40.21
CA ILE A 186 4.84 -42.93 39.28
C ILE A 186 5.91 -44.01 39.29
N GLU A 187 7.20 -43.63 39.25
CA GLU A 187 8.31 -44.59 39.32
C GLU A 187 8.27 -45.44 40.57
N ASN A 188 8.07 -44.82 41.74
CA ASN A 188 8.03 -45.54 43.01
C ASN A 188 6.84 -46.49 43.07
N TYR A 189 5.67 -46.08 42.57
CA TYR A 189 4.49 -46.93 42.50
C TYR A 189 4.70 -48.14 41.58
N VAL A 190 5.27 -47.93 40.39
CA VAL A 190 5.57 -49.00 39.41
C VAL A 190 6.59 -50.00 39.97
N LYS A 191 7.66 -49.50 40.61
CA LYS A 191 8.67 -50.33 41.30
C LYS A 191 8.06 -51.14 42.45
N ALA A 192 7.16 -50.55 43.24
CA ALA A 192 6.48 -51.26 44.34
C ALA A 192 5.58 -52.40 43.86
N LEU A 193 5.03 -52.31 42.64
CA LEU A 193 4.25 -53.36 41.99
C LEU A 193 5.11 -54.42 41.27
N GLY A 194 6.44 -54.29 41.31
CA GLY A 194 7.36 -55.22 40.65
C GLY A 194 7.37 -55.13 39.12
N LEU A 195 6.93 -54.00 38.57
CA LEU A 195 6.91 -53.73 37.13
C LEU A 195 8.15 -52.89 36.75
N GLU A 196 8.74 -53.17 35.58
CA GLU A 196 9.88 -52.40 35.04
C GLU A 196 9.39 -51.04 34.46
N PRO A 197 9.93 -49.88 34.88
CA PRO A 197 9.44 -48.54 34.49
C PRO A 197 9.66 -48.12 33.02
N TYR A 198 9.90 -49.06 32.09
CA TYR A 198 10.63 -48.78 30.86
C TYR A 198 9.87 -48.06 29.72
N SER A 199 8.57 -47.78 29.86
CA SER A 199 7.77 -47.23 28.75
C SER A 199 7.15 -45.85 28.96
N TRP A 200 7.11 -45.34 30.20
CA TRP A 200 6.45 -44.05 30.52
C TRP A 200 7.42 -42.91 30.87
N LEU A 201 8.70 -43.22 31.07
CA LEU A 201 9.72 -42.24 31.46
C LEU A 201 10.44 -41.62 30.26
N SER A 202 10.30 -42.22 29.08
CA SER A 202 11.02 -41.86 27.85
C SER A 202 10.33 -40.77 27.00
N GLN A 203 9.23 -40.19 27.50
CA GLN A 203 8.49 -39.09 26.87
C GLN A 203 8.57 -37.80 27.69
#